data_AF-A0A1Y2EPU9-F1
#
_entry.id   AF-A0A1Y2EPU9-F1
#
_cell.length_a   1.000
_cell.length_b   1.000
_cell.length_c   1.000
_cell.angle_alpha   90.00
_cell.angle_beta   90.00
_cell.angle_gamma   90.00
#
_symmetry.space_group_name_H-M   'P 1'
#
loop_
_entity.id
_entity.type
_entity.pdbx_description
1 polymer ?
#
loop_
_entity_poly.entity_id
_entity_poly.type
_entity_poly.pdbx_seq_one_letter_code
_entity_poly.pdbx_strand_id
1 'polypeptide(L)'
;MTLGPRHDIFYESTSSPEPYSFEALSPLSPPAPATPAPRPRATHRRWLAEETELLRELVASGKRSRAPLRSTIHWAPIVEELARRFPPPEGSPARSKNQVQGQWHYIDNLSASRRRASLQPEPNEEKGSLSSNKKRISSEEQPFTREEDAELLALDRIWPGQHKRMARAMLPQRRTKDVRQRLEHLLSLSPSSSTSTVPPPPRHRPHSQPHSASNVDPKNLFQCLRT
;
A
#
# COMPACT_ATOMS: atom_id res chain seq x y z
N MET A 1 -55.27 -19.73 22.45
CA MET A 1 -56.06 -18.83 21.57
C MET A 1 -55.52 -17.44 21.80
N THR A 2 -54.71 -16.92 20.87
CA THR A 2 -54.02 -15.64 21.05
C THR A 2 -54.14 -14.84 19.77
N LEU A 3 -54.78 -13.68 19.89
CA LEU A 3 -55.19 -12.78 18.80
C LEU A 3 -53.98 -11.98 18.29
N GLY A 4 -53.82 -11.91 16.97
CA GLY A 4 -52.80 -11.09 16.30
C GLY A 4 -53.26 -9.64 16.11
N PRO A 5 -52.34 -8.66 15.95
CA PRO A 5 -52.70 -7.28 15.68
C PRO A 5 -52.90 -7.01 14.18
N ARG A 6 -54.11 -6.54 13.86
CA ARG A 6 -54.50 -5.82 12.65
C ARG A 6 -53.76 -4.48 12.59
N HIS A 7 -53.15 -4.17 11.46
CA HIS A 7 -52.81 -2.80 11.09
C HIS A 7 -53.81 -2.34 10.03
N ASP A 8 -54.72 -1.45 10.44
CA ASP A 8 -55.61 -0.71 9.55
C ASP A 8 -54.81 0.39 8.85
N ILE A 9 -54.89 0.39 7.52
CA ILE A 9 -54.27 1.36 6.63
C ILE A 9 -55.27 2.50 6.46
N PHE A 10 -54.98 3.66 7.04
CA PHE A 10 -55.73 4.89 6.74
C PHE A 10 -55.25 5.46 5.40
N TYR A 11 -56.14 5.42 4.40
CA TYR A 11 -56.06 6.24 3.19
C TYR A 11 -56.79 7.55 3.46
N GLU A 12 -56.05 8.64 3.66
CA GLU A 12 -56.61 9.99 3.55
C GLU A 12 -56.39 10.48 2.12
N SER A 13 -57.48 10.44 1.35
CA SER A 13 -57.60 11.13 0.07
C SER A 13 -58.27 12.47 0.31
N THR A 14 -57.58 13.58 0.03
CA THR A 14 -58.26 14.84 -0.26
C THR A 14 -57.45 15.73 -1.20
N SER A 15 -58.15 16.21 -2.24
CA SER A 15 -58.00 17.53 -2.89
C SER A 15 -56.73 17.75 -3.74
N SER A 16 -56.71 18.32 -4.95
CA SER A 16 -57.63 19.14 -5.75
C SER A 16 -57.01 19.22 -7.16
N PRO A 17 -57.74 19.15 -8.27
CA PRO A 17 -57.18 19.44 -9.59
C PRO A 17 -57.15 20.95 -9.84
N GLU A 18 -56.00 21.59 -9.62
CA GLU A 18 -55.74 22.95 -10.09
C GLU A 18 -55.63 22.98 -11.64
N PRO A 19 -56.14 24.03 -12.30
CA PRO A 19 -56.11 24.18 -13.73
C PRO A 19 -54.67 24.39 -14.26
N TYR A 20 -54.33 23.58 -15.26
CA TYR A 20 -53.05 23.56 -15.92
C TYR A 20 -52.87 24.83 -16.78
N SER A 21 -52.27 25.87 -16.20
CA SER A 21 -51.75 27.03 -16.94
C SER A 21 -50.42 26.66 -17.59
N PHE A 22 -50.46 26.49 -18.91
CA PHE A 22 -49.28 26.24 -19.74
C PHE A 22 -48.52 27.57 -19.92
N GLU A 23 -47.75 27.98 -18.91
CA GLU A 23 -46.74 29.03 -19.11
C GLU A 23 -45.59 28.46 -19.94
N ALA A 24 -45.33 29.14 -21.05
CA ALA A 24 -44.26 28.84 -21.97
C ALA A 24 -42.92 28.73 -21.23
N LEU A 25 -42.36 27.52 -21.19
CA LEU A 25 -41.00 27.26 -20.74
C LEU A 25 -40.03 28.04 -21.65
N SER A 26 -39.57 29.18 -21.16
CA SER A 26 -38.30 29.74 -21.58
C SER A 26 -37.23 28.65 -21.38
N PRO A 27 -36.31 28.44 -22.33
CA PRO A 27 -35.23 27.47 -22.15
C PRO A 27 -34.37 27.93 -20.97
N LEU A 28 -34.62 27.32 -19.81
CA LEU A 28 -33.83 27.52 -18.60
C LEU A 28 -32.45 26.95 -18.89
N SER A 29 -31.48 27.84 -19.08
CA SER A 29 -30.06 27.47 -19.18
C SER A 29 -29.73 26.46 -18.07
N PRO A 30 -29.00 25.37 -18.38
CA PRO A 30 -28.62 24.41 -17.36
C PRO A 30 -27.91 25.15 -16.22
N PRO A 31 -28.23 24.85 -14.95
CA PRO A 31 -27.55 25.48 -13.84
C PRO A 31 -26.06 25.25 -14.03
N ALA A 32 -25.28 26.34 -14.05
CA ALA A 32 -23.83 26.27 -14.10
C ALA A 32 -23.37 25.23 -13.06
N PRO A 33 -22.45 24.31 -13.41
CA PRO A 33 -21.98 23.31 -12.47
C PRO A 33 -21.52 24.05 -11.23
N ALA A 34 -22.26 23.88 -10.12
CA ALA A 34 -21.96 24.55 -8.87
C ALA A 34 -20.50 24.26 -8.56
N THR A 35 -19.66 25.29 -8.68
CA THR A 35 -18.23 25.21 -8.41
C THR A 35 -18.10 24.53 -7.06
N PRO A 36 -17.55 23.30 -6.98
CA PRO A 36 -17.55 22.56 -5.74
C PRO A 36 -16.85 23.43 -4.71
N ALA A 37 -17.60 23.84 -3.68
CA ALA A 37 -17.09 24.72 -2.64
C ALA A 37 -15.74 24.14 -2.18
N PRO A 38 -14.69 24.97 -2.09
CA PRO A 38 -13.35 24.50 -1.75
C PRO A 38 -13.46 23.74 -0.44
N ARG A 39 -13.26 22.41 -0.50
CA ARG A 39 -13.34 21.55 0.69
C ARG A 39 -12.38 22.16 1.73
N PRO A 40 -12.85 22.51 2.94
CA PRO A 40 -11.99 23.07 3.95
C PRO A 40 -10.85 22.07 4.18
N ARG A 41 -9.63 22.49 3.83
CA ARG A 41 -8.45 21.65 3.98
C ARG A 41 -8.35 21.34 5.46
N ALA A 42 -8.46 20.06 5.82
CA ALA A 42 -8.35 19.61 7.19
C ALA A 42 -7.04 20.17 7.77
N THR A 43 -7.16 21.12 8.69
CA THR A 43 -6.01 21.72 9.34
C THR A 43 -5.31 20.61 10.11
N HIS A 44 -4.02 20.42 9.82
CA HIS A 44 -3.26 19.31 10.40
C HIS A 44 -3.06 19.59 11.90
N ARG A 45 -3.94 19.06 12.74
CA ARG A 45 -3.92 19.25 14.21
C ARG A 45 -2.58 18.74 14.76
N ARG A 46 -1.77 19.68 15.27
CA ARG A 46 -0.48 19.39 15.92
C ARG A 46 -0.70 18.50 17.15
N TRP A 47 0.25 17.61 17.43
CA TRP A 47 0.25 16.80 18.65
C TRP A 47 0.72 17.64 19.82
N LEU A 48 -0.08 17.67 20.89
CA LEU A 48 0.30 18.31 22.14
C LEU A 48 1.28 17.40 22.92
N ALA A 49 2.06 18.00 23.83
CA ALA A 49 3.02 17.25 24.63
C ALA A 49 2.31 16.28 25.58
N GLU A 50 1.26 16.77 26.25
CA GLU A 50 0.42 16.04 27.18
C GLU A 50 -0.32 14.88 26.49
N GLU A 51 -0.80 15.12 25.28
CA GLU A 51 -1.45 14.10 24.45
C GLU A 51 -0.47 12.99 24.05
N THR A 52 0.78 13.36 23.78
CA THR A 52 1.87 12.44 23.45
C THR A 52 2.28 11.59 24.67
N GLU A 53 2.30 12.19 25.86
CA GLU A 53 2.57 11.49 27.11
C GLU A 53 1.46 10.50 27.46
N LEU A 54 0.20 10.90 27.35
CA LEU A 54 -0.94 10.00 27.57
C LEU A 54 -0.90 8.81 26.61
N LEU A 55 -0.57 9.03 25.34
CA LEU A 55 -0.38 7.94 24.37
C LEU A 55 0.69 6.94 24.82
N ARG A 56 1.81 7.41 25.37
CA ARG A 56 2.87 6.53 25.89
C ARG A 56 2.39 5.70 27.07
N GLU A 57 1.66 6.34 27.99
CA GLU A 57 1.10 5.70 29.17
C GLU A 57 0.11 4.59 28.79
N LEU A 58 -0.84 4.88 27.91
CA LEU A 58 -1.87 3.93 27.45
C LEU A 58 -1.26 2.73 26.70
N VAL A 59 -0.24 2.96 25.87
CA VAL A 59 0.45 1.86 25.19
C VAL A 59 1.28 1.03 26.18
N ALA A 60 1.90 1.67 27.18
CA ALA A 60 2.66 0.97 28.21
C ALA A 60 1.75 0.14 29.13
N SER A 61 0.58 0.65 29.52
CA SER A 61 -0.38 -0.06 30.36
C SER A 61 -1.02 -1.24 29.61
N GLY A 62 -1.37 -1.05 28.33
CA GLY A 62 -1.89 -2.12 27.48
C GLY A 62 -0.90 -3.28 27.26
N LYS A 63 0.41 -3.01 27.26
CA LYS A 63 1.46 -4.04 27.14
C LYS A 63 1.63 -4.88 28.40
N ARG A 64 1.29 -4.36 29.58
CA ARG A 64 1.46 -5.07 30.86
C ARG A 64 0.36 -6.12 31.12
N SER A 65 -0.78 -5.99 30.44
CA SER A 65 -1.98 -6.79 30.76
C SER A 65 -2.08 -8.12 29.99
N ARG A 66 -1.25 -8.41 28.97
CA ARG A 66 -1.39 -9.65 28.18
C ARG A 66 -0.09 -10.42 27.95
N ALA A 67 -0.20 -11.73 28.15
CA ALA A 67 0.80 -12.79 28.05
C ALA A 67 1.61 -12.79 26.72
N PRO A 68 2.79 -13.45 26.67
CA PRO A 68 3.94 -13.04 25.86
C PRO A 68 3.89 -13.42 24.37
N LEU A 69 2.77 -13.91 23.85
CA LEU A 69 2.67 -14.28 22.43
C LEU A 69 1.99 -13.16 21.63
N ARG A 70 2.82 -12.23 21.13
CA ARG A 70 2.47 -11.18 20.14
C ARG A 70 1.39 -10.21 20.64
N SER A 71 1.77 -9.29 21.52
CA SER A 71 0.91 -8.18 21.96
C SER A 71 0.62 -7.22 20.79
N THR A 72 -0.44 -7.52 20.04
CA THR A 72 -1.02 -6.58 19.09
C THR A 72 -1.65 -5.45 19.89
N ILE A 73 -1.20 -4.21 19.66
CA ILE A 73 -1.74 -3.04 20.35
C ILE A 73 -3.18 -2.82 19.87
N HIS A 74 -4.12 -2.80 20.81
CA HIS A 74 -5.52 -2.48 20.55
C HIS A 74 -5.68 -0.96 20.51
N TRP A 75 -5.76 -0.40 19.30
CA TRP A 75 -5.77 1.04 19.11
C TRP A 75 -7.12 1.71 19.42
N ALA A 76 -8.24 1.01 19.27
CA ALA A 76 -9.57 1.57 19.51
C ALA A 76 -9.74 2.19 20.91
N PRO A 77 -9.45 1.48 22.03
CA PRO A 77 -9.59 2.06 23.37
C PRO A 77 -8.63 3.23 23.61
N ILE A 78 -7.47 3.23 22.96
CA ILE A 78 -6.50 4.33 23.06
C ILE A 78 -7.05 5.59 22.37
N VAL A 79 -7.65 5.43 21.19
CA VAL A 79 -8.26 6.54 20.44
C VAL A 79 -9.43 7.13 21.21
N GLU A 80 -10.29 6.30 21.78
CA GLU A 80 -11.43 6.74 22.59
C GLU A 80 -10.97 7.51 23.84
N GLU A 81 -9.98 7.00 24.57
CA GLU A 81 -9.46 7.66 25.76
C GLU A 81 -8.75 8.99 25.43
N LEU A 82 -8.03 9.06 24.30
CA LEU A 82 -7.45 10.30 23.80
C LEU A 82 -8.53 11.32 23.43
N ALA A 83 -9.59 10.89 22.74
CA ALA A 83 -10.71 11.76 22.39
C ALA A 83 -11.46 12.27 23.63
N ARG A 84 -11.56 11.43 24.67
CA ARG A 84 -12.19 11.77 25.95
C ARG A 84 -11.40 12.82 26.73
N ARG A 85 -10.06 12.71 26.77
CA ARG A 85 -9.18 13.63 27.51
C ARG A 85 -8.85 14.89 26.72
N PHE A 86 -8.75 14.80 25.41
CA PHE A 86 -8.36 15.89 24.50
C PHE A 86 -9.38 16.04 23.37
N PRO A 87 -10.61 16.49 23.68
CA PRO A 87 -11.69 16.60 22.70
C PRO A 87 -11.24 17.46 21.51
N PRO A 88 -11.67 17.12 20.29
CA PRO A 88 -11.33 17.93 19.14
C PRO A 88 -11.98 19.32 19.26
N PRO A 89 -11.31 20.36 18.75
CA PRO A 89 -11.92 21.68 18.66
C PRO A 89 -13.17 21.62 17.76
N GLU A 90 -14.09 22.53 18.00
CA GLU A 90 -15.37 22.59 17.29
C GLU A 90 -15.16 22.61 15.76
N GLY A 91 -15.85 21.72 15.05
CA GLY A 91 -15.68 21.54 13.60
C GLY A 91 -14.48 20.69 13.15
N SER A 92 -13.63 20.21 14.06
CA SER A 92 -12.55 19.28 13.73
C SER A 92 -12.90 17.83 14.09
N PRO A 93 -12.52 16.84 13.27
CA PRO A 93 -12.71 15.44 13.63
C PRO A 93 -11.77 15.01 14.76
N ALA A 94 -12.20 14.02 15.54
CA ALA A 94 -11.32 13.31 16.47
C ALA A 94 -10.15 12.66 15.73
N ARG A 95 -9.03 12.39 16.43
CA ARG A 95 -7.89 11.73 15.81
C ARG A 95 -8.28 10.33 15.35
N SER A 96 -7.97 10.04 14.10
CA SER A 96 -8.16 8.70 13.56
C SER A 96 -7.15 7.71 14.13
N LYS A 97 -7.51 6.43 14.14
CA LYS A 97 -6.62 5.31 14.47
C LYS A 97 -5.26 5.41 13.75
N ASN A 98 -5.27 5.73 12.46
CA ASN A 98 -4.05 5.82 11.64
C ASN A 98 -3.13 6.96 12.11
N GLN A 99 -3.70 8.09 12.52
CA GLN A 99 -2.92 9.21 13.07
C GLN A 99 -2.27 8.83 14.41
N VAL A 100 -3.03 8.19 15.30
CA VAL A 100 -2.50 7.72 16.60
C VAL A 100 -1.40 6.68 16.41
N GLN A 101 -1.62 5.71 15.52
CA GLN A 101 -0.63 4.68 15.21
C GLN A 101 0.63 5.28 14.56
N GLY A 102 0.47 6.19 13.60
CA GLY A 102 1.58 6.89 12.96
C GLY A 102 2.42 7.67 13.98
N GLN A 103 1.75 8.37 14.91
CA GLN A 103 2.42 9.08 15.99
C GLN A 103 3.18 8.14 16.93
N TRP A 104 2.59 7.01 17.31
CA TRP A 104 3.30 6.02 18.11
C TRP A 104 4.56 5.51 17.41
N HIS A 105 4.49 5.17 16.12
CA HIS A 105 5.67 4.75 15.36
C HIS A 105 6.74 5.84 15.30
N TYR A 106 6.35 7.10 15.16
CA TYR A 106 7.29 8.22 15.22
C TYR A 106 8.00 8.30 16.58
N ILE A 107 7.26 8.21 17.69
CA ILE A 107 7.81 8.21 19.05
C ILE A 107 8.74 7.02 19.30
N ASP A 108 8.33 5.82 18.88
CA ASP A 108 9.09 4.59 19.08
C ASP A 108 10.40 4.62 18.28
N ASN A 109 10.35 5.07 17.03
CA ASN A 109 11.54 5.28 16.20
C ASN A 109 12.47 6.35 16.78
N LEU A 110 11.93 7.45 17.30
CA LEU A 110 12.73 8.50 17.93
C LEU A 110 13.42 7.98 19.20
N SER A 111 12.71 7.19 20.00
CA SER A 111 13.23 6.54 21.20
C SER A 111 14.30 5.49 20.86
N ALA A 112 14.10 4.71 19.79
CA ALA A 112 15.09 3.77 19.28
C ALA A 112 16.34 4.49 18.74
N SER A 113 16.18 5.65 18.11
CA SER A 113 17.29 6.46 17.59
C SER A 113 18.12 7.07 18.72
N ARG A 114 17.47 7.61 19.76
CA ARG A 114 18.15 8.13 20.96
C ARG A 114 18.94 7.06 21.71
N ARG A 115 18.39 5.84 21.86
CA ARG A 115 19.11 4.71 22.48
C ARG A 115 20.36 4.32 21.70
N ARG A 116 20.34 4.41 20.36
CA ARG A 116 21.54 4.15 19.54
C ARG A 116 22.57 5.25 19.67
N ALA A 117 22.14 6.51 19.72
CA ALA A 117 23.03 7.64 19.93
C ALA A 117 23.69 7.62 21.32
N SER A 118 22.95 7.21 22.36
CA SER A 118 23.47 7.11 23.73
C SER A 118 24.44 5.95 23.98
N LEU A 119 24.55 5.00 23.04
CA LEU A 119 25.48 3.87 23.10
C LEU A 119 26.73 4.10 22.24
N GLN A 120 26.89 5.28 21.65
CA GLN A 120 28.17 5.68 21.06
C GLN A 120 29.06 6.21 22.19
N PRO A 121 30.18 5.53 22.51
CA PRO A 121 31.20 6.11 23.37
C PRO A 121 31.78 7.34 22.65
N GLU A 122 32.06 8.39 23.42
CA GLU A 122 32.68 9.64 22.99
C GLU A 122 33.85 9.41 22.00
N PRO A 123 33.99 10.26 20.95
CA PRO A 123 34.91 10.00 19.86
C PRO A 123 36.36 10.26 20.30
N ASN A 124 37.08 9.21 20.65
CA ASN A 124 38.54 9.24 20.51
C ASN A 124 38.88 8.98 19.04
N GLU A 125 39.58 9.95 18.46
CA GLU A 125 40.15 9.90 17.12
C GLU A 125 41.10 8.69 17.02
N GLU A 126 40.72 7.68 16.23
CA GLU A 126 41.57 7.01 15.25
C GLU A 126 40.92 5.68 14.80
N LYS A 127 40.87 5.52 13.48
CA LYS A 127 40.82 4.25 12.75
C LYS A 127 39.54 3.42 12.89
N GLY A 128 38.72 3.56 11.83
CA GLY A 128 38.20 2.38 11.11
C GLY A 128 37.08 1.62 11.80
N SER A 129 35.95 2.27 12.08
CA SER A 129 34.77 1.56 12.57
C SER A 129 33.93 1.02 11.40
N LEU A 130 34.13 -0.27 11.11
CA LEU A 130 33.25 -1.08 10.27
C LEU A 130 31.87 -1.16 10.91
N SER A 131 31.02 -0.20 10.53
CA SER A 131 29.59 -0.21 10.78
C SER A 131 29.01 -1.57 10.36
N SER A 132 28.43 -2.29 11.31
CA SER A 132 27.58 -3.47 11.12
C SER A 132 26.23 -3.09 10.50
N ASN A 133 26.25 -2.22 9.50
CA ASN A 133 25.19 -2.15 8.51
C ASN A 133 25.25 -3.45 7.71
N LYS A 134 24.13 -4.17 7.65
CA LYS A 134 23.89 -5.29 6.75
C LYS A 134 24.31 -4.83 5.34
N LYS A 135 25.55 -5.14 4.93
CA LYS A 135 26.27 -4.49 3.83
C LYS A 135 25.52 -4.69 2.52
N ARG A 136 24.60 -3.79 2.22
CA ARG A 136 24.06 -3.61 0.87
C ARG A 136 25.07 -2.77 0.13
N ILE A 137 25.90 -3.48 -0.61
CA ILE A 137 27.03 -2.94 -1.34
C ILE A 137 26.50 -1.90 -2.34
N SER A 138 27.09 -0.71 -2.30
CA SER A 138 26.80 0.35 -3.25
C SER A 138 27.42 -0.01 -4.61
N SER A 139 26.81 0.38 -5.72
CA SER A 139 27.40 0.19 -7.06
C SER A 139 28.78 0.85 -7.23
N GLU A 140 29.03 1.91 -6.45
CA GLU A 140 30.31 2.62 -6.42
C GLU A 140 31.41 1.82 -5.69
N GLU A 141 31.01 0.97 -4.75
CA GLU A 141 31.91 0.09 -3.99
C GLU A 141 32.14 -1.25 -4.71
N GLN A 142 31.17 -1.70 -5.51
CA GLN A 142 31.29 -2.89 -6.34
C GLN A 142 30.50 -2.73 -7.65
N PRO A 143 31.17 -2.61 -8.80
CA PRO A 143 30.48 -2.50 -10.09
C PRO A 143 29.69 -3.78 -10.42
N PHE A 144 28.73 -3.67 -11.34
CA PHE A 144 28.00 -4.81 -11.88
C PHE A 144 28.90 -5.62 -12.80
N THR A 145 28.97 -6.93 -12.60
CA THR A 145 29.64 -7.84 -13.54
C THR A 145 28.73 -8.22 -14.70
N ARG A 146 29.28 -8.80 -15.76
CA ARG A 146 28.49 -9.23 -16.93
C ARG A 146 27.52 -10.36 -16.60
N GLU A 147 27.91 -11.22 -15.66
CA GLU A 147 27.07 -12.32 -15.17
C GLU A 147 25.86 -11.77 -14.40
N GLU A 148 26.09 -10.77 -13.54
CA GLU A 148 25.02 -10.08 -12.82
C GLU A 148 24.07 -9.33 -13.78
N ASP A 149 24.58 -8.73 -14.86
CA ASP A 149 23.76 -8.10 -15.89
C ASP A 149 22.85 -9.10 -16.62
N ALA A 150 23.39 -10.28 -16.94
CA ALA A 150 22.61 -11.37 -17.56
C ALA A 150 21.53 -11.91 -16.61
N GLU A 151 21.88 -12.10 -15.34
CA GLU A 151 20.93 -12.47 -14.29
C GLU A 151 19.84 -11.40 -14.11
N LEU A 152 20.22 -10.12 -14.14
CA LEU A 152 19.30 -9.01 -13.99
C LEU A 152 18.26 -8.97 -15.13
N LEU A 153 18.69 -9.20 -16.37
CA LEU A 153 17.79 -9.33 -17.53
C LEU A 153 16.90 -10.57 -17.44
N ALA A 154 17.40 -11.70 -16.92
CA ALA A 154 16.60 -12.89 -16.70
C ALA A 154 15.51 -12.65 -15.64
N LEU A 155 15.86 -11.97 -14.54
CA LEU A 155 14.91 -11.61 -13.48
C LEU A 155 13.84 -10.61 -13.96
N ASP A 156 14.17 -9.70 -14.87
CA ASP A 156 13.21 -8.72 -15.40
C ASP A 156 12.14 -9.40 -16.25
N ARG A 157 12.50 -10.44 -17.02
CA ARG A 157 11.54 -11.27 -17.77
C ARG A 157 10.53 -11.98 -16.86
N ILE A 158 10.94 -12.35 -15.65
CA ILE A 158 10.11 -13.08 -14.68
C ILE A 158 9.28 -12.11 -13.82
N TRP A 159 9.87 -10.99 -13.40
CA TRP A 159 9.27 -10.01 -12.49
C TRP A 159 9.39 -8.56 -13.01
N PRO A 160 8.74 -8.23 -14.13
CA PRO A 160 8.87 -6.92 -14.74
C PRO A 160 8.45 -5.80 -13.77
N GLY A 161 9.32 -4.80 -13.65
CA GLY A 161 9.11 -3.64 -12.77
C GLY A 161 9.23 -3.90 -11.27
N GLN A 162 9.50 -5.13 -10.81
CA GLN A 162 9.67 -5.45 -9.39
C GLN A 162 11.12 -5.34 -8.91
N HIS A 163 11.76 -4.19 -9.14
CA HIS A 163 13.17 -3.96 -8.83
C HIS A 163 13.56 -4.28 -7.37
N LYS A 164 12.65 -4.08 -6.40
CA LYS A 164 12.90 -4.40 -4.99
C LYS A 164 13.05 -5.90 -4.75
N ARG A 165 12.30 -6.72 -5.48
CA ARG A 165 12.35 -8.18 -5.43
C ARG A 165 13.60 -8.69 -6.13
N MET A 166 13.88 -8.15 -7.31
CA MET A 166 15.10 -8.45 -8.08
C MET A 166 16.37 -8.15 -7.27
N ALA A 167 16.45 -6.94 -6.69
CA ALA A 167 17.60 -6.54 -5.86
C ALA A 167 17.82 -7.43 -4.64
N ARG A 168 16.78 -8.12 -4.15
CA ARG A 168 16.90 -9.09 -3.05
C ARG A 168 17.34 -10.49 -3.52
N ALA A 169 17.02 -10.84 -4.77
CA ALA A 169 17.32 -12.13 -5.37
C ALA A 169 18.77 -12.22 -5.85
N MET A 170 19.34 -11.11 -6.33
CA MET A 170 20.75 -11.04 -6.75
C MET A 170 21.70 -11.23 -5.57
N LEU A 171 22.83 -11.90 -5.83
CA LEU A 171 23.91 -12.12 -4.88
C LEU A 171 25.23 -11.56 -5.45
N PRO A 172 25.91 -10.64 -4.74
CA PRO A 172 25.54 -10.05 -3.46
C PRO A 172 24.27 -9.18 -3.54
N GLN A 173 23.57 -9.03 -2.41
CA GLN A 173 22.32 -8.27 -2.38
C GLN A 173 22.56 -6.79 -2.75
N ARG A 174 22.00 -6.37 -3.89
CA ARG A 174 22.16 -5.02 -4.41
C ARG A 174 21.12 -4.05 -3.85
N ARG A 175 21.38 -2.75 -4.00
CA ARG A 175 20.39 -1.71 -3.69
C ARG A 175 19.37 -1.61 -4.83
N THR A 176 18.14 -1.25 -4.49
CA THR A 176 17.04 -1.17 -5.47
C THR A 176 17.23 -0.05 -6.49
N LYS A 177 17.86 1.06 -6.10
CA LYS A 177 18.16 2.19 -7.00
C LYS A 177 19.15 1.77 -8.08
N ASP A 178 20.24 1.16 -7.64
CA ASP A 178 21.33 0.61 -8.44
C ASP A 178 20.84 -0.38 -9.50
N VAL A 179 20.03 -1.35 -9.07
CA VAL A 179 19.40 -2.34 -9.96
C VAL A 179 18.52 -1.67 -11.02
N ARG A 180 17.72 -0.67 -10.63
CA ARG A 180 16.85 0.06 -11.56
C ARG A 180 17.70 0.82 -12.60
N GLN A 181 18.70 1.57 -12.14
CA GLN A 181 19.58 2.33 -13.03
C GLN A 181 20.35 1.43 -13.99
N ARG A 182 20.88 0.30 -13.50
CA ARG A 182 21.61 -0.65 -14.33
C ARG A 182 20.71 -1.31 -15.36
N LEU A 183 19.52 -1.74 -14.98
CA LEU A 183 18.55 -2.34 -15.90
C LEU A 183 18.13 -1.34 -17.00
N GLU A 184 17.82 -0.10 -16.63
CA GLU A 184 17.50 0.96 -17.58
C GLU A 184 18.64 1.18 -18.59
N HIS A 185 19.88 1.17 -18.11
CA HIS A 185 21.07 1.25 -18.95
C HIS A 185 21.23 0.02 -19.87
N LEU A 186 21.00 -1.20 -19.38
CA LEU A 186 21.07 -2.41 -20.23
C LEU A 186 19.99 -2.43 -21.32
N LEU A 187 18.79 -1.95 -20.99
CA LEU A 187 17.69 -1.83 -21.94
C LEU A 187 17.93 -0.73 -22.96
N SER A 188 18.57 0.38 -22.57
CA SER A 188 18.96 1.44 -23.52
C SER A 188 20.14 1.05 -24.42
N LEU A 189 21.01 0.16 -23.95
CA LEU A 189 22.12 -0.39 -24.72
C LEU A 189 21.71 -1.48 -25.71
N SER A 190 20.54 -2.09 -25.56
CA SER A 190 20.02 -2.96 -26.62
C SER A 190 19.65 -2.08 -27.80
N PRO A 191 20.42 -2.08 -28.91
CA PRO A 191 19.92 -1.44 -30.11
C PRO A 191 18.59 -2.13 -30.40
N SER A 192 17.54 -1.33 -30.57
CA SER A 192 16.44 -1.76 -31.44
C SER A 192 17.04 -1.99 -32.82
N SER A 193 17.67 -3.15 -33.02
CA SER A 193 17.99 -3.69 -34.32
C SER A 193 16.69 -4.22 -34.91
N SER A 194 15.84 -3.27 -35.27
CA SER A 194 15.19 -3.27 -36.57
C SER A 194 16.26 -3.66 -37.61
N THR A 195 16.18 -4.89 -38.10
CA THR A 195 16.50 -5.38 -39.46
C THR A 195 16.70 -6.90 -39.35
N SER A 196 15.62 -7.62 -39.06
CA SER A 196 15.53 -9.04 -39.34
C SER A 196 15.15 -9.16 -40.81
N THR A 197 16.14 -9.09 -41.71
CA THR A 197 15.99 -9.60 -43.09
C THR A 197 16.03 -11.12 -42.99
N VAL A 198 14.92 -11.70 -42.53
CA VAL A 198 14.65 -13.12 -42.71
C VAL A 198 14.17 -13.27 -44.15
N PRO A 199 14.90 -13.99 -45.03
CA PRO A 199 14.35 -14.36 -46.33
C PRO A 199 13.07 -15.18 -46.10
N PRO A 200 12.01 -14.96 -46.89
CA PRO A 200 10.74 -15.65 -46.68
C PRO A 200 10.95 -17.17 -46.79
N PRO A 201 10.32 -17.97 -45.91
CA PRO A 201 10.42 -19.41 -46.00
C PRO A 201 9.78 -19.92 -47.32
N PRO A 202 10.33 -20.98 -47.94
CA PRO A 202 9.69 -21.62 -49.08
C PRO A 202 8.33 -22.16 -48.66
N ARG A 203 7.31 -21.83 -49.45
CA ARG A 203 5.91 -22.26 -49.26
C ARG A 203 5.83 -23.78 -49.33
N HIS A 204 5.85 -24.45 -48.17
CA HIS A 204 5.41 -25.84 -48.07
C HIS A 204 3.94 -25.90 -47.66
N ARG A 205 3.23 -26.72 -48.45
CA ARG A 205 1.80 -27.07 -48.40
C ARG A 205 1.28 -27.34 -46.98
N PRO A 206 0.00 -27.05 -46.71
CA PRO A 206 -0.66 -27.48 -45.49
C PRO A 206 -0.85 -29.01 -45.56
N HIS A 207 -0.16 -29.75 -44.69
CA HIS A 207 -0.53 -31.12 -44.36
C HIS A 207 -1.34 -31.07 -43.07
N SER A 208 -2.63 -31.32 -43.22
CA SER A 208 -3.60 -31.51 -42.16
C SER A 208 -3.21 -32.70 -41.30
N GLN A 209 -2.88 -32.46 -40.03
CA GLN A 209 -2.78 -33.51 -39.03
C GLN A 209 -3.65 -33.16 -37.81
N PRO A 210 -4.66 -33.99 -37.49
CA PRO A 210 -5.49 -33.81 -36.30
C PRO A 210 -4.73 -34.37 -35.10
N HIS A 211 -4.40 -33.53 -34.12
CA HIS A 211 -3.95 -33.99 -32.82
C HIS A 211 -5.10 -33.87 -31.81
N SER A 212 -5.49 -35.04 -31.33
CA SER A 212 -6.52 -35.30 -30.33
C SER A 212 -6.33 -34.45 -29.08
N ALA A 213 -7.42 -33.81 -28.65
CA ALA A 213 -7.51 -33.15 -27.35
C ALA A 213 -7.40 -34.21 -26.24
N SER A 214 -6.34 -34.14 -25.43
CA SER A 214 -6.29 -34.85 -24.15
C SER A 214 -7.18 -34.10 -23.16
N ASN A 215 -8.32 -34.71 -22.85
CA ASN A 215 -9.24 -34.27 -21.81
C ASN A 215 -8.62 -34.59 -20.44
N VAL A 216 -7.94 -33.61 -19.85
CA VAL A 216 -7.38 -33.74 -18.50
C VAL A 216 -8.45 -33.32 -17.50
N ASP A 217 -9.01 -34.32 -16.81
CA ASP A 217 -10.00 -34.13 -15.75
C ASP A 217 -9.37 -33.46 -14.50
N PRO A 218 -9.82 -32.28 -14.07
CA PRO A 218 -9.23 -31.54 -12.95
C PRO A 218 -9.49 -32.16 -11.56
N LYS A 219 -10.21 -33.28 -11.45
CA LYS A 219 -10.58 -33.87 -10.15
C LYS A 219 -9.49 -34.72 -9.46
N ASN A 220 -8.38 -35.04 -10.13
CA ASN A 220 -7.36 -35.97 -9.60
C ASN A 220 -6.06 -35.35 -9.07
N LEU A 221 -5.96 -34.01 -8.93
CA LEU A 221 -4.69 -33.35 -8.57
C LEU A 221 -4.37 -33.28 -7.06
N PHE A 222 -5.22 -33.77 -6.16
CA PHE A 222 -5.05 -33.58 -4.70
C PHE A 222 -4.71 -34.84 -3.88
N GLN A 223 -4.37 -35.98 -4.49
CA GLN A 223 -4.13 -37.22 -3.73
C GLN A 223 -2.67 -37.54 -3.37
N CYS A 224 -1.66 -36.73 -3.74
CA CYS A 224 -0.26 -37.14 -3.57
C CYS A 224 0.51 -36.52 -2.38
N LEU A 225 -0.15 -35.97 -1.34
CA LEU A 225 0.56 -35.37 -0.20
C LEU A 225 -0.02 -35.81 1.17
N ARG A 226 -0.05 -37.13 1.43
CA ARG A 226 -0.08 -37.69 2.79
C ARG A 226 0.56 -39.08 2.81
N THR A 227 1.87 -39.11 3.02
CA THR A 227 2.61 -40.18 3.71
C THR A 227 3.79 -39.56 4.40
#